data_AF-A0A1F6DI77-F1
#
_entry.id   AF-A0A1F6DI77-F1
#
_cell.length_a   1.000
_cell.length_b   1.000
_cell.length_c   1.000
_cell.angle_alpha   90.00
_cell.angle_beta   90.00
_cell.angle_gamma   90.00
#
_symmetry.space_group_name_H-M   'P 1'
#
loop_
_entity.id
_entity.type
_entity.pdbx_description
1 polymer ?
#
loop_
_entity_poly.entity_id
_entity_poly.type
_entity_poly.pdbx_seq_one_letter_code
_entity_poly.pdbx_strand_id
1 'polypeptide(L)'
;MEKEKLIRRLKIIEGQVRGLQEMIKNDKYCVDIITQSSAVKQGLSNVEDILLEHHLGHCVVKQMKGDESPKAVAEILKVYQLKRK
;
A
#
# COMPACT_ATOMS: atom_id res chain seq x y z
N MET A 1 -8.44 -12.58 -4.57
CA MET A 1 -7.42 -11.54 -4.88
C MET A 1 -6.72 -11.85 -6.19
N GLU A 2 -6.77 -10.93 -7.15
CA GLU A 2 -5.98 -11.05 -8.39
C GLU A 2 -4.54 -10.60 -8.14
N LYS A 3 -3.69 -11.56 -7.75
CA LYS A 3 -2.26 -11.32 -7.44
C LYS A 3 -1.54 -10.59 -8.58
N GLU A 4 -1.83 -10.95 -9.83
CA GLU A 4 -1.26 -10.30 -11.02
C GLU A 4 -1.54 -8.80 -11.10
N LYS A 5 -2.74 -8.35 -10.71
CA LYS A 5 -3.08 -6.92 -10.69
C LYS A 5 -2.25 -6.15 -9.66
N LEU A 6 -2.01 -6.74 -8.48
CA LEU A 6 -1.16 -6.13 -7.45
C LEU A 6 0.30 -6.07 -7.90
N ILE A 7 0.83 -7.16 -8.46
CA ILE A 7 2.19 -7.21 -9.00
C ILE A 7 2.36 -6.16 -10.10
N ARG A 8 1.39 -6.03 -11.01
CA ARG A 8 1.42 -5.00 -12.06
C ARG A 8 1.47 -3.58 -11.48
N ARG A 9 0.68 -3.29 -10.43
CA ARG A 9 0.73 -1.97 -9.76
C ARG A 9 2.09 -1.71 -9.12
N LEU A 10 2.67 -2.72 -8.46
CA LEU A 10 4.00 -2.63 -7.88
C LEU A 10 5.10 -2.37 -8.94
N LYS A 11 5.03 -3.03 -10.10
CA LYS A 11 5.95 -2.77 -11.22
C LYS A 11 5.87 -1.33 -11.75
N ILE A 12 4.67 -0.74 -11.76
CA ILE A 12 4.47 0.66 -12.14
C ILE A 12 5.14 1.58 -11.11
N ILE A 13 4.88 1.34 -9.82
CA ILE A 13 5.49 2.08 -8.71
C ILE A 13 7.01 2.01 -8.76
N GLU A 14 7.58 0.83 -9.02
CA GLU A 14 9.02 0.62 -9.20
C GLU A 14 9.58 1.50 -10.34
N GLY A 15 8.87 1.59 -11.47
CA GLY A 15 9.23 2.48 -12.57
C GLY A 15 9.20 3.96 -12.17
N GLN A 16 8.21 4.38 -11.39
CA GLN A 16 8.12 5.74 -10.86
C GLN A 16 9.28 6.06 -9.89
N VAL A 17 9.64 5.11 -9.02
CA VAL A 17 10.79 5.26 -8.10
C VAL A 17 12.10 5.40 -8.88
N ARG A 18 12.31 4.61 -9.95
CA ARG A 18 13.44 4.83 -10.86
C ARG A 18 13.40 6.23 -11.49
N GLY A 19 12.22 6.69 -11.90
CA GLY A 19 12.03 8.06 -12.41
C GLY A 19 12.47 9.13 -11.41
N LEU A 20 12.12 8.98 -10.13
CA LEU A 20 12.55 9.89 -9.06
C LEU A 20 14.08 9.94 -8.92
N GLN A 21 14.75 8.78 -9.01
CA GLN A 21 16.22 8.73 -8.96
C GLN A 21 16.83 9.54 -10.11
N GLU A 22 16.31 9.41 -11.32
CA GLU A 22 16.78 10.18 -12.48
C GLU A 22 16.46 11.68 -12.34
N MET A 23 15.31 12.04 -11.77
CA MET A 23 14.99 13.45 -11.52
C MET A 23 15.99 14.09 -10.55
N ILE A 24 16.38 13.37 -9.50
CA ILE A 24 17.38 13.84 -8.52
C ILE A 24 18.76 13.96 -9.18
N LYS A 25 19.20 12.94 -9.94
CA LYS A 25 20.49 12.97 -10.64
C LYS A 25 20.62 14.12 -11.64
N ASN A 26 19.50 14.52 -12.23
CA ASN A 26 19.44 15.59 -13.23
C ASN A 26 19.07 16.96 -12.63
N ASP A 27 19.19 17.12 -11.30
CA ASP A 27 18.90 18.36 -10.55
C ASP A 27 17.54 18.99 -10.94
N LYS A 28 16.51 18.15 -11.11
CA LYS A 28 15.15 18.62 -11.42
C LYS A 28 14.58 19.44 -10.27
N TYR A 29 13.64 20.32 -10.61
CA TYR A 29 13.03 21.22 -9.65
C TYR A 29 12.40 20.46 -8.48
N CYS A 30 12.71 20.88 -7.25
CA CYS A 30 12.36 20.13 -6.05
C CYS A 30 10.85 19.89 -5.90
N VAL A 31 10.02 20.86 -6.31
CA VAL A 31 8.56 20.74 -6.24
C VAL A 31 8.04 19.63 -7.16
N ASP A 32 8.66 19.43 -8.33
CA ASP A 32 8.29 18.36 -9.26
C ASP A 32 8.65 16.98 -8.67
N ILE A 33 9.82 16.87 -8.04
CA ILE A 33 10.26 15.65 -7.35
C ILE A 33 9.30 15.32 -6.21
N ILE A 34 8.92 16.31 -5.38
CA ILE A 34 7.96 16.14 -4.28
C ILE A 34 6.59 15.72 -4.81
N THR A 35 6.14 16.31 -5.92
CA THR A 35 4.86 15.96 -6.56
C THR A 35 4.87 14.52 -7.07
N GLN A 36 5.93 14.10 -7.75
CA GLN A 36 6.07 12.72 -8.22
C GLN A 36 6.22 11.72 -7.06
N SER A 37 6.94 12.09 -6.00
CA SER A 37 7.06 11.28 -4.79
C SER A 37 5.70 11.07 -4.11
N SER A 38 4.86 12.11 -4.08
CA SER A 38 3.50 12.01 -3.56
C SER A 38 2.63 11.05 -4.40
N ALA A 39 2.80 11.04 -5.73
CA ALA A 39 2.13 10.08 -6.61
C ALA A 39 2.56 8.63 -6.33
N VAL A 40 3.85 8.40 -6.06
CA VAL A 40 4.37 7.09 -5.62
C VAL A 40 3.73 6.66 -4.30
N LYS A 41 3.69 7.56 -3.30
CA LYS A 41 3.07 7.29 -2.00
C LYS A 41 1.58 6.93 -2.14
N GLN A 42 0.85 7.64 -2.99
CA GLN A 42 -0.56 7.33 -3.27
C GLN A 42 -0.71 5.97 -3.96
N GLY A 43 0.17 5.65 -4.91
CA GLY A 43 0.20 4.35 -5.58
C GLY A 43 0.36 3.20 -4.58
N LEU A 44 1.29 3.34 -3.63
CA LEU A 44 1.50 2.35 -2.57
C LEU A 44 0.30 2.25 -1.63
N SER A 45 -0.27 3.38 -1.22
CA SER A 45 -1.47 3.41 -0.36
C SER A 45 -2.63 2.64 -0.97
N ASN A 46 -2.83 2.76 -2.29
CA ASN A 46 -3.85 2.01 -3.03
C ASN A 46 -3.58 0.51 -3.06
N VAL A 47 -2.32 0.07 -3.10
CA VAL A 47 -1.95 -1.35 -3.02
C VAL A 47 -2.27 -1.90 -1.63
N GLU A 48 -1.98 -1.13 -0.58
CA GLU A 48 -2.31 -1.49 0.81
C GLU A 48 -3.82 -1.60 1.02
N ASP A 49 -4.62 -0.69 0.46
CA ASP A 49 -6.09 -0.74 0.56
C ASP A 49 -6.66 -2.03 -0.04
N ILE A 50 -6.19 -2.43 -1.22
CA ILE A 50 -6.63 -3.68 -1.87
C ILE A 50 -6.24 -4.90 -1.03
N LEU A 51 -5.04 -4.91 -0.45
CA LEU A 51 -4.59 -5.99 0.43
C LEU A 51 -5.44 -6.06 1.70
N LEU A 52 -5.75 -4.91 2.30
CA LEU A 52 -6.58 -4.82 3.50
C LEU A 52 -8.02 -5.27 3.23
N GLU A 53 -8.63 -4.84 2.12
CA GLU A 53 -9.96 -5.27 1.69
C GLU A 53 -10.02 -6.81 1.57
N HIS A 54 -9.02 -7.41 0.93
CA HIS A 54 -8.94 -8.86 0.81
C HIS A 54 -8.77 -9.55 2.17
N HIS A 55 -7.92 -9.02 3.06
CA HIS A 55 -7.71 -9.57 4.40
C HIS A 55 -9.01 -9.54 5.22
N LEU A 56 -9.71 -8.41 5.18
CA LEU A 56 -11.00 -8.23 5.85
C LEU A 56 -12.05 -9.20 5.31
N GLY A 57 -12.19 -9.34 3.99
CA GLY A 57 -13.21 -10.20 3.38
C GLY A 57 -12.97 -11.70 3.53
N HIS A 58 -11.74 -12.14 3.81
CA HIS A 58 -11.38 -13.56 3.85
C HIS A 58 -10.90 -14.03 5.22
N CYS A 59 -9.81 -13.45 5.72
CA CYS A 59 -9.14 -13.92 6.93
C CYS A 59 -9.93 -13.52 8.18
N VAL A 60 -10.29 -12.23 8.28
CA VAL A 60 -11.01 -11.69 9.44
C VAL A 60 -12.40 -12.32 9.55
N VAL A 61 -13.14 -12.45 8.44
CA VAL A 61 -14.45 -13.13 8.44
C VAL A 61 -14.35 -14.57 8.95
N LYS A 62 -13.28 -15.30 8.60
CA LYS A 62 -13.06 -16.67 9.10
C LYS A 62 -12.72 -16.67 10.59
N GLN A 63 -11.83 -15.79 11.04
CA GLN A 63 -11.45 -15.66 12.46
C GLN A 63 -12.66 -15.33 13.34
N MET A 64 -13.51 -14.42 12.89
CA MET A 64 -14.74 -14.04 13.61
C MET A 64 -15.74 -15.20 13.71
N LYS A 65 -15.80 -16.09 12.72
CA LYS A 65 -16.65 -17.30 12.76
C LYS A 65 -16.08 -18.42 13.63
N GLY A 66 -14.76 -18.43 13.87
CA GLY A 66 -14.03 -19.47 14.59
C GLY A 66 -13.71 -19.12 16.05
N ASP A 67 -14.37 -18.12 16.63
CA ASP A 67 -14.14 -17.61 17.99
C ASP A 67 -12.76 -16.94 18.23
N GLU A 68 -12.03 -16.60 17.15
CA GLU A 68 -10.76 -15.84 17.20
C GLU A 68 -10.98 -14.31 17.08
N SER A 69 -12.18 -13.82 17.40
CA SER A 69 -12.55 -12.41 17.29
C SER A 69 -11.55 -11.43 17.95
N PRO A 70 -11.02 -11.69 19.16
CA PRO A 70 -10.03 -10.78 19.79
C PRO A 70 -8.76 -10.61 18.96
N LYS A 71 -8.29 -11.69 18.32
CA LYS A 71 -7.08 -11.68 17.48
C LYS A 71 -7.32 -10.87 16.21
N ALA A 72 -8.47 -11.07 15.56
CA ALA A 72 -8.85 -10.31 14.37
C ALA A 72 -8.91 -8.80 14.65
N VAL A 73 -9.50 -8.40 15.78
CA VAL A 73 -9.55 -6.98 16.19
C VAL A 73 -8.15 -6.41 16.42
N ALA A 74 -7.27 -7.15 17.10
CA ALA A 74 -5.90 -6.70 17.35
C ALA A 74 -5.09 -6.51 16.04
N GLU A 75 -5.24 -7.43 15.08
CA GLU A 75 -4.59 -7.32 13.76
C GLU A 75 -5.05 -6.06 13.01
N ILE A 76 -6.35 -5.78 12.98
CA ILE A 76 -6.88 -4.60 12.27
C ILE A 76 -6.47 -3.30 12.95
N LEU A 77 -6.48 -3.23 14.28
CA LEU A 77 -5.99 -2.06 15.01
C LEU A 77 -4.51 -1.79 14.70
N LYS A 78 -3.68 -2.83 14.59
CA LYS A 78 -2.28 -2.69 14.22
C LYS A 78 -2.11 -2.10 12.82
N VAL A 79 -2.86 -2.58 11.83
CA VAL A 79 -2.82 -2.03 10.47
C VAL A 79 -3.30 -0.58 10.43
N TYR A 80 -4.39 -0.27 11.14
CA TYR A 80 -4.93 1.08 11.23
C TYR A 80 -3.93 2.08 11.84
N GLN A 81 -3.21 1.68 12.89
CA GLN A 81 -2.18 2.51 13.51
C GLN A 81 -0.98 2.78 12.58
N LEU A 82 -0.63 1.83 11.71
CA LEU A 82 0.43 2.01 10.72
C LEU A 82 0.04 3.04 9.66
N LYS A 83 -1.19 2.99 9.14
CA LYS A 83 -1.69 3.94 8.14
C LYS A 83 -1.85 5.38 8.65
N ARG A 84 -1.91 5.58 9.97
CA ARG A 84 -2.04 6.89 10.61
C ARG A 84 -0.71 7.64 10.79
N LYS A 85 0.42 6.98 10.60
CA LYS A 85 1.76 7.58 10.71
C LYS A 85 2.24 8.05 9.34
#